data_AF-A0A7G7KEI3-F1
#
_entry.id   AF-A0A7G7KEI3-F1
#
_cell.length_a   1.000
_cell.length_b   1.000
_cell.length_c   1.000
_cell.angle_alpha   90.00
_cell.angle_beta   90.00
_cell.angle_gamma   90.00
#
_symmetry.space_group_name_H-M   'P 1'
#
loop_
_entity.id
_entity.type
_entity.pdbx_description
1 polymer ?
#
loop_
_entity_poly.entity_id
_entity_poly.type
_entity_poly.pdbx_seq_one_letter_code
_entity_poly.pdbx_strand_id
1 'polypeptide(L)' 'MSAPRRYRLIDAALQPHPHFDDEYASLPEALDAAIHWSLLLAFDPIQSSIGVEVSTDSGSWRTLQLPSSAKALTL' A
#
# COMPACT_ATOMS: atom_id res chain seq x y z
N MET A 1 -18.93 13.86 -11.53
CA MET A 1 -18.78 12.39 -11.50
C MET A 1 -17.59 12.10 -10.62
N SER A 2 -17.78 11.51 -9.44
CA SER A 2 -16.67 11.17 -8.54
C SER A 2 -15.84 10.06 -9.21
N ALA A 3 -14.52 10.24 -9.30
CA ALA A 3 -13.65 9.17 -9.77
C ALA A 3 -13.75 7.96 -8.82
N PRO A 4 -13.66 6.71 -9.34
CA PRO A 4 -13.61 5.54 -8.48
C PRO A 4 -12.39 5.63 -7.56
N ARG A 5 -12.57 5.28 -6.28
CA ARG A 5 -11.46 5.23 -5.31
C ARG A 5 -10.50 4.12 -5.76
N ARG A 6 -9.25 4.51 -6.00
CA ARG A 6 -8.15 3.60 -6.33
C ARG A 6 -7.21 3.54 -5.15
N TYR A 7 -6.57 2.40 -4.97
CA TYR A 7 -5.60 2.21 -3.90
C TYR A 7 -4.25 1.89 -4.53
N ARG A 8 -3.17 2.32 -3.92
CA ARG A 8 -1.82 1.98 -4.37
C ARG A 8 -0.94 1.63 -3.20
N LEU A 9 0.12 0.90 -3.48
CA LEU A 9 1.12 0.57 -2.47
C LEU A 9 2.23 1.61 -2.46
N ILE A 10 2.71 1.90 -1.26
CA ILE A 10 3.84 2.80 -1.03
C ILE A 10 4.92 2.10 -0.24
N ASP A 11 6.17 2.45 -0.49
CA ASP A 11 7.32 1.94 0.24
C ASP A 11 7.56 2.69 1.56
N ALA A 12 8.62 2.31 2.28
CA ALA A 12 9.05 2.98 3.52
C ALA A 12 9.34 4.49 3.35
N ALA A 13 9.64 4.94 2.14
CA ALA A 13 9.89 6.34 1.81
C ALA A 13 8.60 7.12 1.45
N LEU A 14 7.42 6.50 1.58
CA LEU A 14 6.12 7.03 1.15
C LEU A 14 6.10 7.35 -0.36
N GLN A 15 6.87 6.62 -1.14
CA GLN A 15 6.88 6.70 -2.59
C GLN A 15 6.10 5.54 -3.21
N PRO A 16 5.57 5.70 -4.44
CA PRO A 16 4.94 4.61 -5.16
C PRO A 16 5.86 3.39 -5.18
N HIS A 17 5.34 2.24 -4.78
CA HIS A 17 6.17 1.06 -4.62
C HIS A 17 6.69 0.59 -5.99
N PRO A 18 8.01 0.52 -6.23
CA PRO A 18 8.58 0.33 -7.57
C PRO A 18 8.25 -1.02 -8.22
N HIS A 19 7.90 -2.03 -7.42
CA HIS A 19 7.44 -3.35 -7.89
C HIS A 19 5.92 -3.49 -7.98
N PHE A 20 5.16 -2.63 -7.29
CA PHE A 20 3.70 -2.65 -7.25
C PHE A 20 3.20 -1.27 -7.65
N ASP A 21 3.42 -0.94 -8.92
CA ASP A 21 2.91 0.29 -9.53
C ASP A 21 1.45 0.15 -9.98
N ASP A 22 0.79 -0.95 -9.60
CA ASP A 22 -0.62 -1.20 -9.91
C ASP A 22 -1.55 -0.44 -8.96
N GLU A 23 -2.64 0.07 -9.55
CA GLU A 23 -3.75 0.68 -8.83
C GLU A 23 -4.82 -0.39 -8.54
N TYR A 24 -5.05 -0.69 -7.26
CA TYR A 24 -6.06 -1.62 -6.80
C TYR A 24 -7.44 -0.97 -6.78
N ALA A 25 -8.47 -1.74 -7.12
CA ALA A 25 -9.86 -1.26 -7.09
C ALA A 25 -10.46 -1.29 -5.67
N SER A 26 -9.85 -2.04 -4.75
CA SER A 26 -10.36 -2.29 -3.40
C SER A 26 -9.25 -2.25 -2.34
N LEU A 27 -9.56 -1.69 -1.18
CA LEU A 27 -8.68 -1.68 0.00
C LEU A 27 -8.21 -3.09 0.42
N PRO A 28 -9.09 -4.10 0.58
CA PRO A 28 -8.66 -5.45 0.97
C PRO A 28 -7.68 -6.07 -0.03
N GLU A 29 -7.81 -5.77 -1.32
CA GLU A 29 -6.92 -6.28 -2.37
C GLU A 29 -5.52 -5.65 -2.27
N ALA A 30 -5.46 -4.33 -2.02
CA ALA A 30 -4.21 -3.65 -1.73
C ALA A 30 -3.56 -4.16 -0.43
N LEU A 31 -4.35 -4.38 0.63
CA LEU A 31 -3.84 -4.89 1.91
C LEU A 31 -3.29 -6.32 1.79
N ASP A 32 -3.97 -7.20 1.04
CA ASP A 32 -3.50 -8.56 0.81
C ASP A 32 -2.15 -8.57 0.08
N ALA A 33 -2.00 -7.75 -0.96
CA ALA A 33 -0.73 -7.57 -1.67
C ALA A 33 0.37 -6.98 -0.77
N ALA A 34 0.03 -6.00 0.07
CA ALA A 34 0.94 -5.42 1.06
C ALA A 34 1.42 -6.47 2.07
N ILE A 35 0.52 -7.27 2.63
CA ILE A 35 0.85 -8.35 3.56
C ILE A 35 1.74 -9.39 2.86
N HIS A 36 1.37 -9.82 1.66
CA HIS A 36 2.12 -10.80 0.88
C HIS A 36 3.55 -10.32 0.62
N TRP A 37 3.72 -9.07 0.18
CA TRP A 37 5.04 -8.47 -0.05
C TRP A 37 5.88 -8.42 1.22
N SER A 38 5.28 -7.97 2.31
CA SER A 38 5.98 -7.85 3.58
C SER A 38 6.42 -9.21 4.13
N LEU A 39 5.63 -10.27 3.91
CA LEU A 39 6.00 -11.64 4.24
C LEU A 39 7.14 -12.16 3.35
N LEU A 40 7.11 -11.85 2.04
CA LEU A 40 8.17 -12.24 1.10
C LEU A 40 9.53 -11.66 1.50
N LEU A 41 9.54 -10.41 1.96
CA LEU A 41 10.75 -9.69 2.35
C LEU A 41 10.95 -9.61 3.87
N ALA A 42 10.37 -10.53 4.64
CA ALA A 42 10.43 -10.50 6.11
C ALA A 42 11.87 -10.46 6.69
N PHE A 43 12.88 -10.81 5.89
CA PHE A 43 14.30 -10.71 6.24
C PHE A 43 14.86 -9.28 6.15
N ASP A 44 14.21 -8.38 5.41
CA ASP A 44 14.63 -6.99 5.21
C ASP A 44 13.56 -6.03 5.75
N PRO A 45 13.75 -5.42 6.93
CA PRO A 45 12.73 -4.57 7.57
C PRO A 45 12.44 -3.28 6.78
N ILE A 46 13.37 -2.82 5.95
CA ILE A 46 13.20 -1.60 5.14
C ILE A 46 12.36 -1.93 3.91
N GLN A 47 12.69 -3.01 3.20
CA GLN A 47 11.94 -3.39 2.00
C GLN A 47 10.60 -4.08 2.30
N SER A 48 10.45 -4.73 3.45
CA SER A 48 9.17 -5.32 3.88
C SER A 48 8.17 -4.29 4.40
N SER A 49 8.61 -3.06 4.69
CA SER A 49 7.72 -1.99 5.12
C SER A 49 6.95 -1.44 3.92
N ILE A 50 5.66 -1.71 3.89
CA ILE A 50 4.77 -1.33 2.80
C ILE A 50 3.49 -0.72 3.37
N GLY A 51 3.06 0.38 2.76
CA GLY A 51 1.89 1.15 3.15
C GLY A 51 0.86 1.18 2.02
N VAL A 52 -0.31 1.76 2.32
CA VAL A 52 -1.41 1.87 1.37
C VAL A 52 -1.91 3.31 1.32
N GLU A 53 -2.08 3.82 0.11
CA GLU A 53 -2.76 5.09 -0.14
C GLU A 53 -4.04 4.90 -0.92
N VAL A 54 -4.96 5.87 -0.79
CA VAL A 54 -6.20 5.94 -1.56
C VAL A 54 -6.26 7.23 -2.36
N SER A 55 -6.75 7.14 -3.59
CA SER A 55 -7.05 8.31 -4.40
C SER A 55 -8.30 9.02 -3.88
N THR A 56 -8.20 10.35 -3.78
CA THR A 56 -9.33 11.22 -3.43
C THR A 56 -10.08 11.65 -4.68
N ASP A 57 -11.31 12.13 -4.50
CA ASP A 57 -12.10 12.74 -5.59
C ASP A 57 -11.39 13.93 -6.25
N SER A 58 -10.47 14.58 -5.52
CA SER A 58 -9.70 15.73 -5.97
C SER A 58 -8.45 15.35 -6.79
N GLY A 59 -8.18 14.04 -6.95
CA GLY A 59 -7.00 13.53 -7.67
C GLY A 59 -5.72 13.47 -6.83
N SER A 60 -5.82 13.70 -5.52
CA SER A 60 -4.70 13.55 -4.59
C SER A 60 -4.66 12.14 -4.01
N TRP A 61 -3.53 11.77 -3.41
CA TRP A 61 -3.38 10.52 -2.67
C TRP A 61 -3.38 10.80 -1.17
N ARG A 62 -4.07 9.94 -0.39
CA ARG A 62 -4.05 9.99 1.07
C ARG A 62 -3.59 8.65 1.61
N THR A 63 -2.61 8.68 2.49
CA THR A 63 -2.14 7.50 3.21
C THR A 63 -3.22 6.98 4.14
N LEU A 64 -3.69 5.75 3.90
CA LEU A 64 -4.58 5.01 4.78
C LEU A 64 -3.79 4.22 5.81
N GLN A 65 -2.68 3.65 5.38
CA GLN A 65 -1.82 2.82 6.21
C GLN A 65 -0.37 3.20 5.99
N LEU A 66 0.31 3.54 7.09
CA LEU A 66 1.73 3.86 7.04
C LEU A 66 2.53 2.59 6.71
N PRO A 67 3.67 2.75 6.03
CA PRO A 67 4.57 1.65 5.75
C PRO A 67 4.92 0.91 7.02
N SER A 68 4.54 -0.36 7.07
CA SER A 68 4.74 -1.18 8.24
C SER A 68 4.86 -2.64 7.83
N SER A 69 5.47 -3.45 8.69
CA SER A 69 5.64 -4.88 8.43
C SER A 69 4.29 -5.60 8.49
N ALA A 70 4.16 -6.76 7.82
CA ALA A 70 2.95 -7.57 7.76
C ALA A 70 2.30 -7.79 9.13
N LYS A 71 3.14 -7.99 10.16
CA LYS A 71 2.69 -8.19 11.55
C LYS A 71 1.88 -7.01 12.12
N ALA A 72 2.07 -5.80 11.60
CA ALA A 72 1.31 -4.60 11.96
C ALA A 72 0.12 -4.34 11.01
N LEU A 73 0.11 -4.97 9.83
CA LEU A 73 -1.01 -4.89 8.87
C LEU A 73 -2.13 -5.89 9.23
N THR A 74 -1.81 -6.96 9.97
CA THR A 74 -2.78 -7.95 10.48
C THR A 74 -3.33 -7.51 11.85
N LEU A 75 -4.43 -6.75 11.87
CA LEU A 75 -5.26 -6.54 13.07
C LEU A 75 -6.27 -7.66 13.25
#